data_AF-A0A7C0X006-F1
#
_entry.id   AF-A0A7C0X006-F1
#
_cell.length_a   1.000
_cell.length_b   1.000
_cell.length_c   1.000
_cell.angle_alpha   90.00
_cell.angle_beta   90.00
_cell.angle_gamma   90.00
#
_symmetry.space_group_name_H-M   'P 1'
#
loop_
_entity.id
_entity.type
_entity.pdbx_description
1 polymer ?
#
loop_
_entity_poly.entity_id
_entity_poly.type
_entity_poly.pdbx_seq_one_letter_code
_entity_poly.pdbx_strand_id
1 'polypeptide(L)' 'MQEKLKKAKKLVREGKVKIDLISRARIYFQVEGESEVHTVILDRERNRWSCDCAYFALKEKECSHILAAKIFLKKNLRK' A
#
# COMPACT_ATOMS: atom_id res chain seq x y z
N MET A 1 -11.28 6.50 13.05
CA MET A 1 -10.49 7.04 11.90
C MET A 1 -8.96 6.94 12.09
N GLN A 2 -8.41 6.89 13.31
CA GLN A 2 -6.95 6.87 13.54
C GLN A 2 -6.25 5.49 13.47
N GLU A 3 -6.97 4.38 13.57
CA GLU A 3 -6.34 3.04 13.65
C GLU A 3 -5.67 2.58 12.35
N LYS A 4 -6.28 2.88 11.19
CA LYS A 4 -5.73 2.52 9.87
C LYS A 4 -4.35 3.13 9.64
N LEU A 5 -4.17 4.40 10.03
CA LEU A 5 -2.91 5.11 9.86
C LEU A 5 -1.84 4.58 10.83
N LYS A 6 -2.23 4.23 12.07
CA LYS A 6 -1.32 3.57 13.03
C LYS A 6 -0.86 2.21 12.50
N LYS A 7 -1.77 1.36 12.03
CA LYS A 7 -1.42 0.07 11.39
C LYS A 7 -0.52 0.28 10.18
N ALA A 8 -0.87 1.20 9.28
CA ALA A 8 -0.06 1.52 8.11
C ALA A 8 1.39 1.94 8.47
N LYS A 9 1.55 2.84 9.45
CA LYS A 9 2.88 3.24 9.94
C LYS A 9 3.65 2.09 10.57
N LYS A 10 2.95 1.21 11.31
CA LYS A 10 3.56 0.01 11.92
C LYS A 10 4.10 -0.92 10.84
N LEU A 11 3.30 -1.25 9.83
CA LEU A 11 3.71 -2.09 8.69
C LEU A 11 4.95 -1.56 7.99
N VAL A 12 4.99 -0.25 7.70
CA VAL A 12 6.17 0.39 7.09
C VAL A 12 7.38 0.36 8.02
N ARG A 13 7.20 0.57 9.33
CA ARG A 13 8.29 0.53 10.31
C ARG A 13 8.84 -0.88 10.48
N GLU A 14 7.99 -1.90 10.43
CA GLU A 14 8.37 -3.32 10.52
C GLU A 14 8.97 -3.87 9.21
N GLY A 15 9.07 -3.05 8.16
CA GLY A 15 9.61 -3.49 6.87
C GLY A 15 8.67 -4.42 6.10
N LYS A 16 7.40 -4.51 6.49
CA LYS A 16 6.37 -5.36 5.89
C LYS A 16 5.79 -4.81 4.58
N VAL A 17 6.41 -3.79 4.02
CA VAL A 17 6.03 -3.18 2.74
C VAL A 17 7.23 -3.25 1.83
N LYS A 18 7.06 -3.92 0.70
CA LYS A 18 8.10 -4.03 -0.33
C LYS A 18 7.51 -3.72 -1.70
N ILE A 19 8.38 -3.25 -2.59
CA ILE A 19 8.01 -3.07 -3.99
C ILE A 19 8.32 -4.37 -4.69
N ASP A 20 7.31 -4.96 -5.31
CA ASP A 20 7.43 -6.22 -6.04
C ASP A 20 7.85 -5.97 -7.49
N LEU A 21 7.16 -5.02 -8.16
CA LEU A 21 7.44 -4.66 -9.55
C LEU A 21 7.26 -3.15 -9.75
N ILE A 22 8.20 -2.53 -10.46
CA ILE A 22 8.07 -1.15 -10.94
C ILE A 22 8.01 -1.18 -12.46
N SER A 23 6.84 -0.80 -13.01
CA SER A 23 6.65 -0.54 -14.42
C SER A 23 6.55 0.97 -14.67
N ARG A 24 6.69 1.39 -15.94
CA ARG A 24 6.52 2.80 -16.33
C ARG A 24 5.13 3.34 -15.96
N ALA A 25 4.10 2.54 -16.22
CA ALA A 25 2.71 2.90 -15.97
C ALA A 25 2.24 2.59 -14.54
N ARG A 26 2.74 1.51 -13.92
CA ARG A 26 2.21 0.99 -12.65
C ARG A 26 3.31 0.54 -11.70
N ILE A 27 3.08 0.69 -10.40
CA ILE A 27 3.94 0.17 -9.34
C ILE A 27 3.16 -0.84 -8.52
N TYR A 28 3.71 -2.03 -8.37
CA TYR A 28 3.17 -3.11 -7.57
C TYR A 28 3.92 -3.17 -6.24
N PHE A 29 3.16 -3.09 -5.16
CA PHE A 29 3.64 -3.19 -3.79
C PHE A 29 3.07 -4.46 -3.17
N GLN A 30 3.91 -5.19 -2.45
CA GLN A 30 3.48 -6.26 -1.56
C GLN A 30 3.49 -5.75 -0.13
N VAL A 31 2.35 -5.91 0.55
CA VAL A 31 2.15 -5.51 1.93
C VAL A 31 1.80 -6.75 2.74
N GLU A 32 2.71 -7.17 3.59
CA GLU A 32 2.51 -8.31 4.48
C GLU A 32 1.60 -7.87 5.64
N GLY A 33 0.38 -8.39 5.66
CA GLY A 33 -0.59 -8.15 6.73
C GLY A 33 -0.27 -8.94 8.00
N GLU A 34 -1.28 -9.09 8.86
CA GLU A 34 -1.17 -9.93 10.07
C GLU A 34 -1.26 -11.42 9.72
N SER A 35 -2.09 -11.79 8.76
CA SER A 35 -2.32 -13.20 8.37
C SER A 35 -2.01 -13.49 6.90
N GLU A 36 -2.04 -12.48 6.02
CA GLU A 36 -1.98 -12.65 4.56
C GLU A 36 -1.17 -11.53 3.91
N VAL A 37 -0.59 -11.80 2.75
CA VAL A 37 0.11 -10.80 1.93
C VAL A 37 -0.88 -10.18 0.96
N HIS A 38 -0.99 -8.85 0.98
CA HIS A 38 -1.86 -8.10 0.09
C HIS A 38 -1.06 -7.35 -0.97
N THR A 39 -1.56 -7.39 -2.19
CA THR A 39 -0.98 -6.62 -3.30
C THR A 39 -1.67 -5.26 -3.40
N VAL A 40 -0.86 -4.20 -3.48
CA VAL A 40 -1.30 -2.82 -3.71
C VAL A 40 -0.70 -2.36 -5.03
N ILE A 41 -1.54 -1.80 -5.89
CA ILE A 41 -1.15 -1.35 -7.22
C ILE A 41 -1.36 0.17 -7.27
N LEU A 42 -0.32 0.90 -7.62
CA LEU A 42 -0.38 2.31 -7.97
C LEU A 42 -0.31 2.44 -9.49
N ASP A 43 -1.39 2.90 -10.10
CA ASP A 43 -1.38 3.35 -11.48
C ASP A 43 -0.87 4.79 -11.51
N ARG A 44 0.35 5.00 -12.04
CA ARG A 44 1.02 6.30 -12.10
C ARG A 44 0.39 7.21 -13.15
N GLU A 45 -0.13 6.64 -14.23
CA GLU A 45 -0.75 7.43 -15.31
C GLU A 45 -2.05 8.06 -14.83
N ARG A 46 -2.88 7.31 -14.11
CA ARG A 46 -4.17 7.77 -13.57
C ARG A 46 -4.10 8.24 -12.12
N ASN A 47 -2.93 8.12 -11.50
CA ASN A 47 -2.69 8.36 -10.08
C ASN A 47 -3.69 7.63 -9.16
N ARG A 48 -4.08 6.40 -9.55
CA ARG A 48 -5.08 5.58 -8.84
C ARG A 48 -4.41 4.51 -8.01
N TRP A 49 -4.96 4.28 -6.82
CA TRP A 49 -4.52 3.23 -5.92
C TRP A 49 -5.58 2.13 -5.87
N SER A 50 -5.13 0.89 -6.03
CA SER A 50 -5.96 -0.30 -5.91
C SER A 50 -5.31 -1.25 -4.91
N CYS A 51 -6.12 -1.95 -4.13
CA CYS A 51 -5.65 -2.98 -3.23
C CYS A 51 -6.56 -4.19 -3.35
N ASP A 52 -5.95 -5.37 -3.28
CA ASP A 52 -6.65 -6.65 -3.35
C ASP A 52 -7.41 -7.00 -2.04
N CYS A 53 -7.29 -6.19 -0.98
CA CYS A 53 -7.94 -6.54 0.28
C CYS A 53 -9.47 -6.50 0.20
N ALA A 54 -10.13 -7.40 0.93
CA ALA A 54 -11.60 -7.46 1.02
C ALA A 54 -12.23 -6.12 1.42
N TYR A 55 -11.55 -5.32 2.25
CA TYR A 55 -12.04 -3.98 2.62
C TYR A 55 -12.13 -3.03 1.43
N PHE A 56 -11.16 -3.09 0.51
CA PHE A 56 -11.18 -2.29 -0.70
C PHE A 56 -12.22 -2.82 -1.69
N ALA A 57 -12.33 -4.14 -1.85
CA ALA A 57 -13.36 -4.76 -2.69
C ALA A 57 -14.79 -4.43 -2.22
N LEU A 58 -15.03 -4.37 -0.91
CA LEU A 58 -16.35 -4.12 -0.32
C LEU A 58 -16.71 -2.65 -0.18
N LYS A 59 -15.73 -1.76 0.04
CA LYS A 59 -16.00 -0.34 0.35
C LYS A 59 -15.37 0.63 -0.64
N GLU A 60 -14.50 0.19 -1.53
CA GLU A 60 -13.71 1.00 -2.48
C GLU A 60 -13.04 2.22 -1.84
N LYS A 61 -12.70 2.09 -0.55
CA LYS A 61 -12.11 3.17 0.26
C LYS A 61 -10.67 2.83 0.64
N GLU A 62 -9.89 3.87 0.91
CA GLU A 62 -8.50 3.74 1.33
C GLU A 62 -8.37 2.80 2.55
N CYS A 63 -7.65 1.71 2.34
CA CYS A 63 -7.31 0.72 3.34
C CYS A 63 -5.95 1.03 3.99
N SER A 64 -5.63 0.33 5.08
CA SER A 64 -4.33 0.42 5.74
C SER A 64 -3.16 0.09 4.81
N HIS A 65 -3.35 -0.82 3.84
CA HIS A 65 -2.29 -1.21 2.90
C HIS A 65 -1.95 -0.10 1.90
N ILE A 66 -2.95 0.56 1.33
CA ILE A 66 -2.75 1.72 0.44
C ILE A 66 -2.02 2.83 1.19
N LEU A 67 -2.45 3.11 2.43
CA LEU A 67 -1.78 4.09 3.29
C LEU A 67 -0.32 3.69 3.57
N ALA A 68 -0.05 2.41 3.83
CA ALA A 68 1.29 1.91 4.09
C ALA A 68 2.19 2.08 2.85
N ALA A 69 1.70 1.67 1.67
CA ALA A 69 2.41 1.82 0.40
C ALA A 69 2.65 3.29 0.05
N LYS A 70 1.68 4.20 0.25
CA LYS A 70 1.86 5.65 0.10
C LYS A 70 2.97 6.20 0.99
N ILE A 71 2.97 5.84 2.27
CA ILE A 71 3.98 6.28 3.24
C ILE A 71 5.37 5.73 2.84
N PHE A 72 5.44 4.46 2.47
CA PHE A 72 6.66 3.80 2.02
C PHE A 72 7.24 4.49 0.78
N LEU A 73 6.41 4.73 -0.24
CA LEU A 73 6.81 5.40 -1.47
C LEU A 73 7.32 6.82 -1.19
N LYS A 74 6.62 7.60 -0.36
CA LYS A 74 7.03 8.96 0.01
C LYS A 74 8.35 9.00 0.79
N LYS A 75 8.65 7.96 1.58
CA LYS A 75 9.93 7.82 2.28
C LYS A 75 11.07 7.44 1.32
N ASN A 76 10.82 6.56 0.36
CA ASN A 76 11.84 6.10 -0.59
C ASN A 76 12.16 7.13 -1.69
N LEU A 77 11.18 7.95 -2.11
CA LEU A 77 11.38 9.03 -3.10
C LEU A 77 12.15 10.25 -2.57
N ARG A 78 12.43 10.31 -1.25
CA ARG A 78 13.15 11.41 -0.61
C ARG A 78 14.64 11.12 -0.35
N LYS A 79 15.14 9.99 -0.84
CA LYS A 79 16.56 9.61 -0.80
C LYS A 79 17.16 9.77 -2.18
#